data_AF-A0A1R1C3K2-F1
#
_entry.id   AF-A0A1R1C3K2-F1
#
_cell.length_a   1.000
_cell.length_b   1.000
_cell.length_c   1.000
_cell.angle_alpha   90.00
_cell.angle_beta   90.00
_cell.angle_gamma   90.00
#
_symmetry.space_group_name_H-M   'P 1'
#
loop_
_entity.id
_entity.type
_entity.pdbx_description
1 polymer ?
#
loop_
_entity_poly.entity_id
_entity_poly.type
_entity_poly.pdbx_seq_one_letter_code
_entity_poly.pdbx_strand_id
1 'polypeptide(L)'
;MKREHKQHSSKRGAGLRTGIVVLVVLLVILVMTNPNEEDFVAWLASEHDIHFSYDVNEGRTFTQTIDGEGEKLHFKGGHIRHMGIYSTYSYLFADNEEKEIQIEAVGIMNMLLNR
;
A
#
# COMPACT_ATOMS: atom_id res chain seq x y z
N MET A 1 -30.54 -45.74 -41.80
CA MET A 1 -30.81 -44.68 -40.79
C MET A 1 -29.49 -44.34 -40.10
N LYS A 2 -28.86 -43.21 -40.43
CA LYS A 2 -27.63 -42.73 -39.77
C LYS A 2 -28.01 -41.90 -38.55
N ARG A 3 -27.56 -42.29 -37.36
CA ARG A 3 -27.72 -41.50 -36.12
C ARG A 3 -26.58 -40.50 -36.06
N GLU A 4 -26.91 -39.23 -36.25
CA GLU A 4 -25.99 -38.13 -36.00
C GLU A 4 -25.77 -38.01 -34.48
N HIS A 5 -24.58 -38.39 -34.02
CA HIS A 5 -24.13 -38.04 -32.69
C HIS A 5 -23.85 -36.54 -32.66
N LYS A 6 -24.81 -35.74 -32.16
CA LYS A 6 -24.54 -34.36 -31.73
C LYS A 6 -23.55 -34.41 -30.56
N GLN A 7 -22.28 -34.25 -30.89
CA GLN A 7 -21.20 -34.03 -29.95
C GLN A 7 -21.41 -32.65 -29.32
N HIS A 8 -22.07 -32.61 -28.15
CA HIS A 8 -22.26 -31.39 -27.39
C HIS A 8 -20.93 -31.04 -26.68
N SER A 9 -19.99 -30.53 -27.48
CA SER A 9 -18.64 -30.19 -27.08
C SER A 9 -18.65 -28.94 -26.18
N SER A 10 -18.19 -29.12 -24.94
CA SER A 10 -17.26 -28.22 -24.25
C SER A 10 -17.59 -26.71 -24.23
N LYS A 11 -18.74 -26.30 -23.68
CA LYS A 11 -18.94 -24.88 -23.27
C LYS A 11 -18.59 -24.59 -21.81
N ARG A 12 -18.67 -25.59 -20.92
CA ARG A 12 -18.37 -25.41 -19.48
C ARG A 12 -16.89 -25.17 -19.19
N GLY A 13 -15.99 -25.78 -19.96
CA GLY A 13 -14.54 -25.63 -19.77
C GLY A 13 -13.98 -24.29 -20.25
N ALA A 14 -14.56 -23.70 -21.30
CA ALA A 14 -14.14 -22.39 -21.82
C ALA A 14 -14.45 -21.26 -20.83
N GLY A 15 -15.66 -21.22 -20.27
CA GLY A 15 -16.04 -20.21 -19.28
C GLY A 15 -15.24 -20.29 -17.98
N LEU A 16 -14.93 -21.50 -17.50
CA LEU A 16 -14.09 -21.70 -16.32
C LEU A 16 -12.64 -21.21 -16.56
N ARG A 17 -12.07 -21.52 -17.72
CA ARG A 17 -10.73 -21.03 -18.09
C ARG A 17 -10.68 -19.51 -18.19
N THR A 18 -11.67 -18.89 -18.83
CA THR A 18 -11.77 -17.43 -18.89
C THR A 18 -11.92 -16.81 -17.51
N GLY A 19 -12.75 -17.39 -16.63
CA GLY A 19 -12.91 -16.91 -15.25
C GLY A 19 -11.62 -16.98 -14.44
N ILE A 20 -10.86 -18.07 -14.55
CA ILE A 20 -9.56 -18.20 -13.90
C ILE A 20 -8.57 -17.15 -14.42
N VAL A 21 -8.51 -16.94 -15.74
CA VAL A 21 -7.63 -15.91 -16.33
C VAL A 21 -7.98 -14.52 -15.81
N VAL A 22 -9.27 -14.16 -15.76
CA VAL A 22 -9.71 -12.87 -15.23
C VAL A 22 -9.33 -12.72 -13.75
N LEU A 23 -9.53 -13.76 -12.94
CA LEU A 23 -9.16 -13.73 -11.52
C LEU A 23 -7.64 -13.54 -11.33
N VAL A 24 -6.82 -14.26 -12.11
CA VAL A 24 -5.36 -14.12 -12.05
C VAL A 24 -4.93 -12.71 -12.45
N VAL A 25 -5.53 -12.13 -13.50
CA VAL A 25 -5.26 -10.75 -13.91
C VAL A 25 -5.61 -9.76 -12.79
N LEU A 26 -6.77 -9.92 -12.13
CA LEU A 26 -7.14 -9.08 -10.99
C LEU A 26 -6.15 -9.20 -9.83
N LEU A 27 -5.69 -10.41 -9.51
CA LEU A 27 -4.69 -10.62 -8.46
C LEU A 27 -3.35 -9.98 -8.80
N VAL A 28 -2.91 -10.08 -10.07
CA VAL A 28 -1.68 -9.42 -10.52
C VAL A 28 -1.81 -7.90 -10.40
N ILE A 29 -2.95 -7.33 -10.79
CA ILE A 29 -3.22 -5.89 -10.64
C ILE A 29 -3.15 -5.50 -9.16
N LEU A 30 -3.84 -6.24 -8.27
CA LEU A 30 -3.84 -5.95 -6.83
C LEU A 30 -2.44 -5.99 -6.21
N VAL A 31 -1.58 -6.91 -6.65
CA VAL A 31 -0.19 -6.99 -6.17
C VAL A 31 0.65 -5.85 -6.75
N MET A 32 0.50 -5.52 -8.03
CA MET A 32 1.24 -4.44 -8.69
C MET A 32 0.83 -3.04 -8.21
N THR A 33 -0.41 -2.88 -7.77
CA THR A 33 -0.94 -1.62 -7.21
C THR A 33 -0.96 -1.63 -5.70
N ASN A 34 -0.31 -2.59 -5.03
CA ASN A 34 -0.13 -2.49 -3.59
C ASN A 34 0.88 -1.35 -3.33
N PRO A 35 0.55 -0.33 -2.51
CA PRO A 35 1.46 0.76 -2.24
C PRO A 35 2.80 0.26 -1.70
N ASN A 36 3.83 1.07 -1.82
CA ASN A 36 5.18 0.81 -1.28
C ASN A 36 5.53 1.83 -0.18
N GLU A 37 6.80 1.85 0.27
CA GLU A 37 7.26 2.82 1.29
C GLU A 37 7.17 4.27 0.79
N GLU A 38 7.45 4.54 -0.48
CA GLU A 38 7.36 5.88 -1.07
C GLU A 38 5.92 6.39 -1.09
N ASP A 39 4.97 5.53 -1.45
CA ASP A 39 3.54 5.85 -1.38
C ASP A 39 3.11 6.14 0.06
N PHE A 40 3.65 5.41 1.03
CA PHE A 40 3.40 5.67 2.45
C PHE A 40 3.96 7.00 2.92
N VAL A 41 5.17 7.34 2.52
CA VAL A 41 5.77 8.64 2.83
C VAL A 41 4.99 9.79 2.15
N ALA A 42 4.55 9.59 0.91
CA ALA A 42 3.71 10.58 0.22
C ALA A 42 2.36 10.77 0.93
N TRP A 43 1.76 9.67 1.41
CA TRP A 43 0.52 9.72 2.18
C TRP A 43 0.69 10.41 3.54
N LEU A 44 1.82 10.22 4.23
CA LEU A 44 2.13 10.97 5.46
C LEU A 44 2.11 12.49 5.20
N ALA A 45 2.63 12.94 4.07
CA ALA A 45 2.62 14.34 3.69
C ALA A 45 1.20 14.85 3.37
N SER A 46 0.35 14.04 2.73
CA SER A 46 -1.01 14.47 2.40
C SER A 46 -1.99 14.40 3.57
N GLU A 47 -1.88 13.37 4.42
CA GLU A 47 -2.87 13.06 5.46
C GLU A 47 -2.47 13.65 6.82
N HIS A 48 -1.17 13.66 7.14
CA HIS A 48 -0.65 14.09 8.44
C HIS A 48 0.21 15.35 8.36
N ASP A 49 0.38 15.92 7.16
CA ASP A 49 1.29 17.03 6.85
C ASP A 49 2.73 16.79 7.33
N ILE A 50 3.15 15.51 7.30
CA ILE A 50 4.51 15.09 7.65
C ILE A 50 5.32 14.92 6.37
N HIS A 51 6.25 15.83 6.15
CA HIS A 51 7.10 15.87 4.97
C HIS A 51 8.44 15.18 5.24
N PHE A 52 8.86 14.35 4.29
CA PHE A 52 10.16 13.69 4.31
C PHE A 52 11.18 14.51 3.50
N SER A 53 12.37 14.66 4.05
CA SER A 53 13.53 15.18 3.34
C SER A 53 14.76 14.33 3.65
N TYR A 54 15.71 14.35 2.71
CA TYR A 54 16.99 13.67 2.85
C TYR A 54 18.12 14.67 2.67
N ASP A 55 18.99 14.77 3.67
CA ASP A 55 20.23 15.54 3.62
C ASP A 55 21.43 14.60 3.78
N VAL A 56 22.52 14.89 3.07
CA VAL A 56 23.72 14.05 3.10
C VAL A 56 24.45 14.07 4.44
N ASN A 57 24.29 15.13 5.23
CA ASN A 57 24.90 15.31 6.55
C ASN A 57 23.93 14.92 7.68
N GLU A 58 22.65 15.28 7.57
CA GLU A 58 21.64 15.02 8.61
C GLU A 58 20.89 13.69 8.41
N GLY A 59 20.98 13.08 7.24
CA GLY A 59 20.30 11.83 6.91
C GLY A 59 18.81 12.02 6.63
N ARG A 60 17.99 11.09 7.13
CA ARG A 60 16.53 11.10 6.97
C ARG A 60 15.92 12.07 7.98
N THR A 61 15.22 13.11 7.49
CA THR A 61 14.54 14.09 8.33
C THR A 61 13.05 14.12 8.01
N PHE A 62 12.22 14.19 9.06
CA PHE A 62 10.79 14.40 8.94
C PHE A 62 10.42 15.73 9.58
N THR A 63 9.48 16.44 8.98
CA THR A 63 9.00 17.73 9.48
C THR A 63 7.49 17.77 9.38
N GLN A 64 6.83 18.19 10.43
CA GLN A 64 5.38 18.37 10.45
C GLN A 64 5.06 19.85 10.57
N THR A 65 4.11 20.37 9.79
CA THR A 65 3.62 21.73 10.01
C THR A 65 2.49 21.70 11.05
N ILE A 66 2.69 22.38 12.16
CA ILE A 66 1.66 22.59 13.19
C ILE A 66 1.46 24.10 13.30
N ASP A 67 0.23 24.56 13.11
CA ASP A 67 -0.13 25.98 13.19
C ASP A 67 0.70 26.94 12.28
N GLY A 68 1.26 26.41 11.19
CA GLY A 68 2.08 27.16 10.23
C GLY A 68 3.58 27.20 10.57
N GLU A 69 4.00 26.60 11.68
CA GLU A 69 5.40 26.41 12.03
C GLU A 69 5.84 24.96 11.75
N GLY A 70 7.03 24.81 11.19
CA GLY A 70 7.60 23.50 10.87
C GLY A 70 8.34 22.92 12.08
N GLU A 71 7.81 21.86 12.67
CA GLU A 71 8.47 21.11 13.74
C GLU A 71 9.19 19.87 13.19
N LYS A 72 10.46 19.70 13.56
CA LYS A 72 11.21 18.47 13.21
C LYS A 72 10.69 17.31 14.07
N LEU A 73 10.37 16.20 13.39
CA LEU A 73 10.03 14.93 14.03
C LEU A 73 11.24 13.99 13.98
N HIS A 74 11.58 13.41 15.12
CA HIS A 74 12.64 12.42 15.24
C HIS A 74 12.09 11.03 14.92
N PHE A 75 12.49 10.47 13.78
CA PHE A 75 12.16 9.09 13.45
C PHE A 75 12.86 8.12 14.40
N LYS A 76 12.06 7.37 15.18
CA LYS A 76 12.56 6.37 16.15
C LYS A 76 12.62 4.97 15.56
N GLY A 77 11.77 4.68 14.58
CA GLY A 77 11.74 3.40 13.90
C GLY A 77 10.45 3.20 13.12
N GLY A 78 10.42 2.13 12.33
CA GLY A 78 9.22 1.79 11.58
C GLY A 78 9.24 0.37 11.08
N HIS A 79 8.07 -0.11 10.68
CA HIS A 79 7.88 -1.47 10.19
C HIS A 79 6.90 -1.50 9.03
N ILE A 80 7.27 -2.23 7.99
CA ILE A 80 6.43 -2.48 6.81
C ILE A 80 6.26 -3.99 6.68
N ARG A 81 5.01 -4.45 6.63
CA ARG A 81 4.67 -5.86 6.41
C ARG A 81 3.85 -6.02 5.15
N HIS A 82 4.32 -6.86 4.25
CA HIS A 82 3.56 -7.25 3.06
C HIS A 82 2.75 -8.51 3.37
N MET A 83 1.43 -8.43 3.24
CA MET A 83 0.48 -9.52 3.51
C MET A 83 -0.23 -9.96 2.22
N GLY A 84 0.52 -10.06 1.12
CA GLY A 84 0.01 -10.45 -0.19
C GLY A 84 -0.69 -9.29 -0.91
N ILE A 85 -2.01 -9.21 -0.78
CA ILE A 85 -2.84 -8.20 -1.50
C ILE A 85 -2.93 -6.85 -0.77
N TYR A 86 -2.35 -6.76 0.42
CA TYR A 86 -2.29 -5.54 1.23
C TYR A 86 -0.97 -5.47 1.98
N SER A 87 -0.62 -4.27 2.43
CA SER A 87 0.55 -4.03 3.27
C SER A 87 0.15 -3.24 4.51
N THR A 88 0.90 -3.38 5.60
CA THR A 88 0.74 -2.54 6.79
C THR A 88 2.02 -1.74 7.01
N TYR A 89 1.87 -0.47 7.31
CA TYR A 89 2.95 0.49 7.56
C TYR A 89 2.79 1.02 8.97
N SER A 90 3.89 1.17 9.68
CA SER A 90 3.90 1.75 11.01
C SER A 90 5.18 2.53 11.19
N TYR A 91 5.10 3.84 11.36
CA TYR A 91 6.24 4.69 11.71
C TYR A 91 6.04 5.27 13.11
N LEU A 92 7.12 5.25 13.90
CA LEU A 92 7.19 5.82 15.22
C LEU A 92 8.09 7.07 15.15
N PHE A 93 7.52 8.19 15.57
CA PHE A 93 8.19 9.47 15.68
C PHE A 93 8.25 9.89 17.16
N ALA A 94 9.17 10.79 17.48
CA ALA A 94 9.12 11.58 18.69
C ALA A 94 9.19 13.06 18.31
N ASP A 95 8.38 13.89 18.97
CA ASP A 95 8.49 15.33 18.87
C ASP A 95 9.67 15.87 19.72
N ASN A 96 9.81 17.20 19.77
CA ASN A 96 10.87 17.86 20.54
C ASN A 96 10.69 17.72 22.07
N GLU A 97 9.51 17.34 22.54
CA GLU A 97 9.21 17.06 23.95
C GLU A 97 9.40 15.59 24.31
N GLU A 98 10.00 14.79 23.40
CA GLU A 98 10.15 13.33 23.48
C GLU A 98 8.83 12.56 23.54
N LYS A 99 7.71 13.19 23.19
CA LYS A 99 6.42 12.51 23.13
C LYS A 99 6.35 11.68 21.86
N GLU A 100 6.04 10.40 22.04
CA GLU A 100 5.97 9.44 20.95
C GLU A 100 4.66 9.55 20.17
N ILE A 101 4.79 9.55 18.84
CA ILE A 101 3.68 9.59 17.88
C ILE A 101 3.82 8.37 16.97
N GLN A 102 2.88 7.45 17.06
CA GLN A 102 2.80 6.27 16.21
C GLN A 102 1.74 6.48 15.14
N ILE A 103 2.14 6.33 13.88
CA ILE A 103 1.22 6.41 12.73
C ILE A 103 1.20 5.05 12.04
N GLU A 104 0.01 4.48 11.88
CA GLU A 104 -0.20 3.18 11.25
C GLU A 104 -1.15 3.29 10.06
N ALA A 105 -0.77 2.69 8.95
CA ALA A 105 -1.61 2.63 7.77
C ALA A 105 -1.74 1.21 7.21
N VAL A 106 -2.89 0.94 6.62
CA VAL A 106 -3.14 -0.25 5.78
C VAL A 106 -3.19 0.20 4.33
N GLY A 107 -2.31 -0.37 3.52
CA GLY A 107 -2.17 -0.07 2.10
C GLY A 107 -2.85 -1.12 1.21
N ILE A 108 -3.74 -0.68 0.33
CA ILE A 108 -4.45 -1.50 -0.68
C ILE A 108 -4.65 -0.66 -1.93
N MET A 109 -4.31 -1.17 -3.12
CA MET A 109 -4.66 -0.54 -4.40
C MET A 109 -4.31 0.97 -4.50
N ASN A 110 -3.05 1.32 -4.26
CA ASN A 110 -2.51 2.68 -4.24
C ASN A 110 -3.17 3.61 -3.20
N MET A 111 -3.96 3.06 -2.27
CA MET A 111 -4.60 3.80 -1.19
C MET A 111 -3.97 3.40 0.14
N LEU A 112 -3.89 4.36 1.04
CA LEU A 112 -3.51 4.16 2.43
C LEU A 112 -4.61 4.70 3.33
N LEU A 113 -4.92 3.91 4.35
CA LEU A 113 -5.99 4.17 5.30
C LEU A 113 -5.39 4.14 6.69
N ASN A 114 -5.68 5.17 7.49
CA ASN A 114 -5.23 5.24 8.87
C ASN A 114 -5.97 4.20 9.72
N ARG A 115 -5.29 3.63 10.73
CA ARG A 115 -5.85 2.61 11.62
C ARG A 115 -6.02 3.11 13.05
#